data_AF-A0A8J2YSJ1-F1
#
_entry.id   AF-A0A8J2YSJ1-F1
#
_cell.length_a   1.000
_cell.length_b   1.000
_cell.length_c   1.000
_cell.angle_alpha   90.00
_cell.angle_beta   90.00
_cell.angle_gamma   90.00
#
_symmetry.space_group_name_H-M   'P 1'
#
loop_
_entity.id
_entity.type
_entity.pdbx_description
1 polymer ?
#
loop_
_entity_poly.entity_id
_entity_poly.type
_entity_poly.pdbx_seq_one_letter_code
_entity_poly.pdbx_strand_id
1 'polypeptide(L)'
;MAVPHIMVVEDSPTQALQLQFILDNQGWTTSICGDAESALEQLGSVLPDLVLVDFHLPRMNGDEFVRQIRMNVRTRELRVLMLTDSDTTETERKGFESGADAYVAKSTDPEILLTRAHALLRKATSSVVTHGMVTGFRRSRLLVVDDSATYLHFIVAQLEEEGHDVVAATRGLEVLQKVRDEQFDCIVVDLVMPEMSGTELCEHLDAIRRTQDQLFQIVILTARDSKEDMMQGLEAGADDFVTKSSESEILKARIRALLRRKFLHEENLRITGEFKNKERELERARADKQAAEARAALAEALERSNGELAAAYRELQETQSQLVQSAKMASLGALVAGIAHEINNPLAFVANHLTTVTRGVETLVPEIEAHLSTAGNRTLDKVRQRLDAMRLGVDRVENLVVKLRTFSRLDEAEVKTIEIEESIEAVLTLLQHKLTDRIAVVRRYGDVKRVSCYPGPLNQVIMNVVSNAIDAIADEGTITIETGRVDAMLAIAIADTGSGIPHAIRDRVFEPFFTTKPVGAGTGLGLSISYGIVQRHGGQLEIESEEGRGTQVTIRIPIEQERRPA
;
A
#
# COMPACT_ATOMS: atom_id res chain seq x y z
N MET A 1 -45.12 9.97 18.57
CA MET A 1 -45.54 8.77 17.82
C MET A 1 -45.35 9.09 16.35
N ALA A 2 -44.92 8.12 15.53
CA ALA A 2 -44.87 8.34 14.09
C ALA A 2 -46.27 8.69 13.58
N VAL A 3 -46.37 9.68 12.70
CA VAL A 3 -47.65 10.04 12.08
C VAL A 3 -48.03 8.93 11.10
N PRO A 4 -49.22 8.31 11.21
CA PRO A 4 -49.66 7.26 10.29
C PRO A 4 -49.70 7.75 8.85
N HIS A 5 -49.23 6.91 7.93
CA HIS A 5 -49.37 7.11 6.49
C HIS A 5 -50.52 6.25 5.95
N ILE A 6 -51.49 6.90 5.32
CA ILE A 6 -52.68 6.26 4.78
C ILE A 6 -52.68 6.40 3.26
N MET A 7 -52.81 5.29 2.55
CA MET A 7 -53.01 5.29 1.11
C MET A 7 -54.51 5.22 0.82
N VAL A 8 -55.01 6.13 0.01
CA VAL A 8 -56.41 6.18 -0.46
C VAL A 8 -56.42 5.81 -1.94
N VAL A 9 -57.15 4.76 -2.30
CA VAL A 9 -57.33 4.29 -3.67
C VAL A 9 -58.78 4.53 -4.06
N GLU A 10 -59.03 5.56 -4.85
CA GLU A 10 -60.36 6.08 -5.17
C GLU A 10 -60.31 6.76 -6.55
N ASP A 11 -61.19 6.34 -7.46
CA ASP A 11 -61.16 6.79 -8.86
C ASP A 11 -61.81 8.17 -9.05
N SER A 12 -62.71 8.56 -8.15
CA SER A 12 -63.32 9.89 -8.14
C SER A 12 -62.40 10.92 -7.46
N PRO A 13 -61.86 11.91 -8.20
CA PRO A 13 -60.96 12.91 -7.61
C PRO A 13 -61.63 13.74 -6.49
N THR A 14 -62.95 13.92 -6.59
CA THR A 14 -63.71 14.69 -5.59
C THR A 14 -63.84 13.89 -4.29
N GLN A 15 -64.13 12.58 -4.38
CA GLN A 15 -64.22 11.71 -3.21
C GLN A 15 -62.84 11.51 -2.57
N ALA A 16 -61.80 11.32 -3.39
CA ALA A 16 -60.43 11.19 -2.92
C ALA A 16 -59.96 12.42 -2.13
N LEU A 17 -60.23 13.64 -2.63
CA LEU A 17 -59.91 14.88 -1.92
C LEU A 17 -60.72 15.05 -0.63
N GLN A 18 -61.99 14.62 -0.62
CA GLN A 18 -62.82 14.65 0.57
C GLN A 18 -62.28 13.69 1.65
N LEU A 19 -61.93 12.46 1.28
CA LEU A 19 -61.29 11.48 2.16
C LEU A 19 -59.96 12.02 2.69
N GLN A 20 -59.12 12.58 1.82
CA GLN A 20 -57.87 13.22 2.22
C GLN A 20 -58.10 14.34 3.23
N PHE A 21 -59.05 15.25 3.00
CA PHE A 21 -59.37 16.32 3.96
C PHE A 21 -59.80 15.78 5.33
N ILE A 22 -60.62 14.73 5.36
CA ILE A 22 -61.07 14.09 6.61
C ILE A 22 -59.89 13.47 7.37
N LEU A 23 -59.00 12.76 6.68
CA LEU A 23 -57.84 12.08 7.26
C LEU A 23 -56.75 13.08 7.70
N ASP A 24 -56.49 14.11 6.90
CA ASP A 24 -55.51 15.17 7.20
C ASP A 24 -55.93 15.98 8.44
N ASN A 25 -57.24 16.19 8.66
CA ASN A 25 -57.78 16.82 9.87
C ASN A 25 -57.55 15.98 11.14
N GLN A 26 -57.30 14.67 11.01
CA GLN A 26 -56.85 13.81 12.12
C GLN A 26 -55.33 13.87 12.33
N GLY A 27 -54.62 14.66 11.51
CA GLY A 27 -53.17 14.78 11.53
C GLY A 27 -52.45 13.58 10.92
N TRP A 28 -53.12 12.79 10.08
CA TRP A 28 -52.50 11.68 9.33
C TRP A 28 -51.90 12.17 8.01
N THR A 29 -50.91 11.45 7.50
CA THR A 29 -50.36 11.72 6.16
C THR A 29 -51.06 10.86 5.13
N THR A 30 -51.41 11.43 3.98
CA THR A 30 -52.21 10.75 2.97
C THR A 30 -51.53 10.70 1.61
N SER A 31 -51.65 9.58 0.92
CA SER A 31 -51.33 9.46 -0.52
C SER A 31 -52.57 9.00 -1.28
N ILE A 32 -52.79 9.56 -2.47
CA ILE A 32 -53.97 9.26 -3.30
C ILE A 32 -53.51 8.51 -4.56
N CYS A 33 -54.19 7.42 -4.87
CA CYS A 33 -54.09 6.67 -6.10
C CYS A 33 -55.46 6.69 -6.80
N GLY A 34 -55.49 7.01 -8.09
CA GLY A 34 -56.73 7.06 -8.88
C GLY A 34 -57.21 5.69 -9.38
N ASP A 35 -56.38 4.66 -9.25
CA ASP A 35 -56.70 3.29 -9.63
C ASP A 35 -55.83 2.28 -8.87
N ALA A 36 -56.20 1.00 -8.96
CA ALA A 36 -55.48 -0.08 -8.29
C ALA A 36 -54.05 -0.28 -8.83
N GLU A 37 -53.79 -0.06 -10.12
CA GLU A 37 -52.47 -0.27 -10.72
C GLU A 37 -51.43 0.72 -10.18
N SER A 38 -51.79 2.00 -10.12
CA SER A 38 -50.95 3.05 -9.52
C SER A 38 -50.69 2.80 -8.03
N ALA A 39 -51.71 2.29 -7.31
CA ALA A 39 -51.55 1.89 -5.91
C ALA A 39 -50.55 0.74 -5.77
N LEU A 40 -50.61 -0.29 -6.61
CA LEU A 40 -49.65 -1.40 -6.62
C LEU A 40 -48.21 -0.92 -6.92
N GLU A 41 -48.05 -0.03 -7.90
CA GLU A 41 -46.73 0.56 -8.20
C GLU A 41 -46.16 1.31 -6.99
N GLN A 42 -47.00 2.11 -6.33
CA GLN A 42 -46.59 2.87 -5.15
C GLN A 42 -46.23 1.95 -3.96
N LEU A 43 -46.99 0.87 -3.74
CA LEU A 43 -46.70 -0.15 -2.72
C LEU A 43 -45.36 -0.86 -2.95
N GLY A 44 -44.86 -0.92 -4.18
CA GLY A 44 -43.52 -1.41 -4.50
C GLY A 44 -42.41 -0.56 -3.86
N SER A 45 -42.68 0.73 -3.63
CA SER A 45 -41.73 1.70 -3.07
C SER A 45 -41.93 1.92 -1.57
N VAL A 46 -43.13 2.35 -1.15
CA VAL A 46 -43.43 2.79 0.22
C VAL A 46 -44.67 2.05 0.73
N LEU A 47 -44.57 1.50 1.94
CA LEU A 47 -45.69 0.81 2.59
C LEU A 47 -46.47 1.79 3.49
N PRO A 48 -47.79 1.98 3.29
CA PRO A 48 -48.64 2.72 4.21
C PRO A 48 -48.94 1.89 5.47
N ASP A 49 -49.39 2.56 6.53
CA ASP A 49 -49.88 1.90 7.75
C ASP A 49 -51.30 1.34 7.61
N LEU A 50 -52.08 1.93 6.68
CA LEU A 50 -53.44 1.55 6.33
C LEU A 50 -53.73 1.90 4.86
N VAL A 51 -54.45 1.03 4.16
CA VAL A 51 -54.98 1.29 2.82
C VAL A 51 -56.50 1.46 2.92
N LEU A 52 -57.01 2.60 2.46
CA LEU A 52 -58.42 2.80 2.17
C LEU A 52 -58.63 2.58 0.68
N VAL A 53 -59.52 1.66 0.31
CA VAL A 53 -59.72 1.28 -1.09
C VAL A 53 -61.20 1.31 -1.42
N ASP A 54 -61.56 1.96 -2.52
CA ASP A 54 -62.90 1.85 -3.06
C ASP A 54 -63.15 0.46 -3.65
N PHE A 55 -64.35 -0.08 -3.47
CA PHE A 55 -64.75 -1.35 -4.06
C PHE A 55 -64.77 -1.28 -5.58
N HIS A 56 -65.35 -0.22 -6.15
CA HIS A 56 -65.50 -0.07 -7.60
C HIS A 56 -64.36 0.78 -8.17
N LEU A 57 -63.38 0.13 -8.77
CA LEU A 57 -62.24 0.80 -9.38
C LEU A 57 -62.15 0.45 -10.87
N PRO A 58 -61.67 1.37 -11.72
CA PRO A 58 -61.50 1.08 -13.13
C PRO A 58 -60.42 0.01 -13.35
N ARG A 59 -60.66 -0.91 -14.29
CA ARG A 59 -59.75 -1.98 -14.76
C ARG A 59 -59.47 -3.12 -13.77
N MET A 60 -59.38 -2.83 -12.48
CA MET A 60 -59.19 -3.80 -11.41
C MET A 60 -59.97 -3.31 -10.21
N ASN A 61 -60.96 -4.09 -9.77
CA ASN A 61 -61.80 -3.72 -8.63
C ASN A 61 -60.99 -3.75 -7.31
N GLY A 62 -61.53 -3.10 -6.28
CA GLY A 62 -60.87 -2.99 -4.98
C GLY A 62 -60.59 -4.35 -4.32
N ASP A 63 -61.50 -5.31 -4.45
CA ASP A 63 -61.32 -6.65 -3.90
C ASP A 63 -60.26 -7.47 -4.63
N GLU A 64 -60.16 -7.35 -5.96
CA GLU A 64 -59.05 -7.90 -6.75
C GLU A 64 -57.70 -7.31 -6.29
N PHE A 65 -57.65 -5.98 -6.11
CA PHE A 65 -56.47 -5.29 -5.59
C PHE A 65 -56.07 -5.81 -4.20
N VAL A 66 -57.04 -5.96 -3.28
CA VAL A 66 -56.78 -6.52 -1.94
C VAL A 66 -56.22 -7.94 -2.05
N ARG A 67 -56.79 -8.78 -2.91
CA ARG A 67 -56.27 -10.15 -3.12
C ARG A 67 -54.81 -10.10 -3.59
N GLN A 68 -54.45 -9.23 -4.53
CA GLN A 68 -53.07 -9.13 -5.02
C GLN A 68 -52.08 -8.72 -3.92
N ILE A 69 -52.42 -7.73 -3.10
CA ILE A 69 -51.53 -7.31 -2.00
C ILE A 69 -51.45 -8.38 -0.89
N ARG A 70 -52.47 -9.22 -0.70
CA ARG A 70 -52.44 -10.38 0.20
C ARG A 70 -51.57 -11.52 -0.31
N MET A 71 -51.34 -11.61 -1.62
CA MET A 71 -50.46 -12.61 -2.23
C MET A 71 -48.97 -12.26 -2.12
N ASN A 72 -48.64 -10.97 -1.96
CA ASN A 72 -47.26 -10.52 -1.83
C ASN A 72 -46.80 -10.54 -0.37
N VAL A 73 -45.66 -11.18 -0.09
CA VAL A 73 -45.09 -11.35 1.26
C VAL A 73 -44.89 -10.03 1.99
N ARG A 74 -44.53 -8.97 1.26
CA ARG A 74 -44.23 -7.64 1.81
C ARG A 74 -45.50 -6.87 2.19
N THR A 75 -46.60 -7.08 1.49
CA THR A 75 -47.85 -6.31 1.67
C THR A 75 -48.98 -7.09 2.32
N ARG A 76 -48.85 -8.41 2.50
CA ARG A 76 -49.93 -9.26 3.03
C ARG A 76 -50.37 -8.95 4.46
N GLU A 77 -49.60 -8.17 5.21
CA GLU A 77 -49.92 -7.73 6.58
C GLU A 77 -50.41 -6.28 6.63
N LEU A 78 -50.47 -5.59 5.49
CA LEU A 78 -51.06 -4.25 5.41
C LEU A 78 -52.51 -4.30 5.84
N ARG A 79 -52.92 -3.28 6.60
CA ARG A 79 -54.31 -3.13 6.99
C ARG A 79 -55.08 -2.55 5.83
N VAL A 80 -56.24 -3.10 5.54
CA VAL A 80 -57.10 -2.63 4.45
C VAL A 80 -58.51 -2.37 4.96
N LEU A 81 -58.99 -1.15 4.72
CA LEU A 81 -60.36 -0.72 4.95
C LEU A 81 -61.01 -0.48 3.59
N MET A 82 -62.04 -1.27 3.26
CA MET A 82 -62.72 -1.16 1.97
C MET A 82 -63.96 -0.26 2.07
N LEU A 83 -64.17 0.60 1.09
CA LEU A 83 -65.32 1.49 0.97
C LEU A 83 -66.34 0.91 -0.02
N THR A 84 -67.62 0.86 0.35
CA THR A 84 -68.68 0.24 -0.47
C THR A 84 -69.86 1.18 -0.70
N ASP A 85 -70.59 1.03 -1.81
CA ASP A 85 -71.75 1.89 -2.11
C ASP A 85 -73.05 1.49 -1.38
N SER A 86 -73.11 0.30 -0.74
CA SER A 86 -74.33 -0.20 -0.08
C SER A 86 -74.06 -1.03 1.17
N ASP A 87 -75.00 -0.97 2.13
CA ASP A 87 -75.06 -1.79 3.37
C ASP A 87 -75.72 -3.17 3.11
N THR A 88 -75.44 -3.81 1.97
CA THR A 88 -76.01 -5.13 1.68
C THR A 88 -75.11 -6.25 2.20
N THR A 89 -75.72 -7.28 2.80
CA THR A 89 -75.05 -8.46 3.36
C THR A 89 -74.24 -9.27 2.32
N GLU A 90 -74.50 -9.09 1.04
CA GLU A 90 -73.81 -9.77 -0.06
C GLU A 90 -72.47 -9.10 -0.42
N THR A 91 -72.40 -7.76 -0.38
CA THR A 91 -71.15 -7.01 -0.56
C THR A 91 -70.22 -7.18 0.64
N GLU A 92 -70.77 -7.25 1.86
CA GLU A 92 -69.97 -7.58 3.05
C GLU A 92 -69.37 -8.99 2.97
N ARG A 93 -70.12 -9.97 2.46
CA ARG A 93 -69.65 -11.37 2.33
C ARG A 93 -68.53 -11.53 1.29
N LYS A 94 -68.69 -10.96 0.09
CA LYS A 94 -67.63 -10.91 -0.94
C LYS A 94 -66.40 -10.14 -0.46
N GLY A 95 -66.64 -9.14 0.39
CA GLY A 95 -65.62 -8.44 1.15
C GLY A 95 -64.74 -9.39 1.97
N PHE A 96 -65.28 -10.07 2.98
CA PHE A 96 -64.49 -10.94 3.87
C PHE A 96 -63.62 -11.97 3.11
N GLU A 97 -64.08 -12.43 1.94
CA GLU A 97 -63.36 -13.37 1.08
C GLU A 97 -62.15 -12.76 0.35
N SER A 98 -62.13 -11.44 0.13
CA SER A 98 -61.00 -10.69 -0.44
C SER A 98 -59.82 -10.55 0.52
N GLY A 99 -60.09 -10.65 1.83
CA GLY A 99 -59.11 -10.50 2.89
C GLY A 99 -58.88 -9.07 3.35
N ALA A 100 -59.81 -8.13 3.14
CA ALA A 100 -59.72 -6.82 3.81
C ALA A 100 -60.05 -6.95 5.31
N ASP A 101 -59.51 -6.05 6.13
CA ASP A 101 -59.64 -6.12 7.58
C ASP A 101 -60.95 -5.52 8.10
N ALA A 102 -61.55 -4.59 7.34
CA ALA A 102 -62.87 -4.01 7.62
C ALA A 102 -63.49 -3.36 6.38
N TYR A 103 -64.80 -3.09 6.47
CA TYR A 103 -65.63 -2.47 5.42
C TYR A 103 -66.34 -1.24 5.96
N VAL A 104 -66.63 -0.24 5.13
CA VAL A 104 -67.48 0.92 5.51
C VAL A 104 -68.29 1.34 4.29
N ALA A 105 -69.60 1.49 4.43
CA ALA A 105 -70.41 2.06 3.35
C ALA A 105 -70.13 3.57 3.22
N LYS A 106 -69.97 4.05 1.99
CA LYS A 106 -69.68 5.46 1.67
C LYS A 106 -70.77 6.43 2.15
N SER A 107 -72.00 5.95 2.32
CA SER A 107 -73.14 6.69 2.86
C SER A 107 -73.15 6.83 4.39
N THR A 108 -72.17 6.23 5.08
CA THR A 108 -72.10 6.20 6.55
C THR A 108 -71.47 7.49 7.09
N ASP A 109 -71.78 7.85 8.34
CA ASP A 109 -71.15 8.97 9.05
C ASP A 109 -69.61 8.86 9.00
N PRO A 110 -68.88 9.91 8.56
CA PRO A 110 -67.41 9.95 8.57
C PRO A 110 -66.76 9.55 9.89
N GLU A 111 -67.42 9.75 11.03
CA GLU A 111 -66.94 9.31 12.34
C GLU A 111 -66.79 7.78 12.45
N ILE A 112 -67.61 7.01 11.72
CA ILE A 112 -67.54 5.55 11.71
C ILE A 112 -66.32 5.08 10.90
N LEU A 113 -66.03 5.72 9.76
CA LEU A 113 -64.80 5.49 8.99
C LEU A 113 -63.57 5.69 9.87
N LEU A 114 -63.49 6.84 10.54
CA LEU A 114 -62.38 7.20 11.42
C LEU A 114 -62.23 6.23 12.59
N THR A 115 -63.35 5.81 13.20
CA THR A 115 -63.34 4.84 14.29
C THR A 115 -62.76 3.50 13.85
N ARG A 116 -63.16 2.99 12.67
CA ARG A 116 -62.63 1.72 12.13
C ARG A 116 -61.15 1.85 11.75
N ALA A 117 -60.75 2.96 11.11
CA ALA A 117 -59.36 3.25 10.80
C ALA A 117 -58.48 3.29 12.07
N HIS A 118 -58.92 3.98 13.12
CA HIS A 118 -58.23 4.00 14.41
C HIS A 118 -58.12 2.62 15.08
N ALA A 119 -59.15 1.78 14.96
CA ALA A 119 -59.13 0.43 15.53
C ALA A 119 -58.11 -0.48 14.81
N LEU A 120 -58.02 -0.37 13.48
CA LEU A 120 -57.03 -1.07 12.68
C LEU A 120 -55.61 -0.59 13.03
N LEU A 121 -55.38 0.72 13.07
CA LEU A 121 -54.07 1.31 13.41
C LEU A 121 -53.62 0.99 14.85
N ARG A 122 -54.54 0.84 15.82
CA ARG A 122 -54.20 0.45 17.20
C ARG A 122 -53.64 -0.97 17.33
N LYS A 123 -54.03 -1.89 16.44
CA LYS A 123 -53.51 -3.27 16.41
C LYS A 123 -52.16 -3.38 15.68
N ALA A 124 -51.52 -2.27 15.33
CA ALA A 124 -50.32 -2.20 14.49
C ALA A 124 -48.97 -2.50 15.13
N THR A 125 -48.91 -2.74 16.43
CA THR A 125 -47.65 -2.96 17.13
C THR A 125 -47.21 -4.42 17.07
N SER A 126 -46.78 -4.88 15.89
CA SER A 126 -45.94 -6.08 15.76
C SER A 126 -45.18 -6.07 14.44
N SER A 127 -43.89 -5.73 14.55
CA SER A 127 -42.74 -6.15 13.74
C SER A 127 -42.94 -6.31 12.22
N VAL A 128 -42.38 -5.38 11.44
CA VAL A 128 -41.90 -5.70 10.10
C VAL A 128 -40.48 -5.17 9.95
N VAL A 129 -39.53 -6.11 9.92
CA VAL A 129 -38.17 -5.88 9.42
C VAL A 129 -38.30 -5.67 7.92
N THR A 130 -38.21 -4.42 7.47
CA THR A 130 -38.24 -4.05 6.07
C THR A 130 -36.83 -4.16 5.47
N HIS A 131 -36.52 -5.31 4.87
CA HIS A 131 -35.47 -5.35 3.85
C HIS A 131 -36.08 -4.87 2.54
N GLY A 132 -35.55 -3.78 2.02
CA GLY A 132 -35.97 -3.20 0.75
C GLY A 132 -35.66 -4.16 -0.38
N MET A 133 -36.71 -4.69 -1.00
CA MET A 133 -36.64 -5.33 -2.31
C MET A 133 -37.87 -4.96 -3.12
N VAL A 134 -37.64 -4.62 -4.39
CA VAL A 134 -38.69 -4.36 -5.36
C VAL A 134 -39.22 -5.73 -5.81
N THR A 135 -40.44 -6.07 -5.43
CA THR A 135 -41.24 -7.09 -6.08
C THR A 135 -42.36 -6.36 -6.82
N GLY A 136 -42.37 -6.47 -8.15
CA GLY A 136 -43.50 -5.97 -8.93
C GLY A 136 -44.74 -6.80 -8.63
N PHE A 137 -45.89 -6.15 -8.53
CA PHE A 137 -47.18 -6.85 -8.49
C PHE A 137 -47.50 -7.33 -9.91
N ARG A 138 -47.57 -8.66 -10.10
CA ARG A 138 -48.00 -9.26 -11.38
C ARG A 138 -49.24 -10.11 -11.14
N ARG A 139 -50.16 -10.11 -12.12
CA ARG A 139 -51.29 -11.04 -12.15
C ARG A 139 -50.76 -12.47 -12.25
N SER A 140 -51.27 -13.37 -11.41
CA SER A 140 -50.91 -14.79 -11.51
C SER A 140 -51.47 -15.36 -12.80
N ARG A 141 -50.64 -16.09 -13.54
CA ARG A 141 -51.01 -16.66 -14.83
C ARG A 141 -51.39 -18.13 -14.68
N LEU A 142 -52.62 -18.49 -15.04
CA LEU A 142 -53.16 -19.83 -14.87
C LEU A 142 -53.39 -20.49 -16.23
N LEU A 143 -53.19 -21.80 -16.32
CA LEU A 143 -53.56 -22.59 -17.49
C LEU A 143 -54.65 -23.58 -17.09
N VAL A 144 -55.84 -23.47 -17.68
CA VAL A 144 -56.98 -24.35 -17.38
C VAL A 144 -57.22 -25.29 -18.55
N VAL A 145 -57.37 -26.57 -18.24
CA VAL A 145 -57.49 -27.65 -19.22
C VAL A 145 -58.75 -28.46 -18.93
N ASP A 146 -59.69 -28.45 -19.87
CA ASP A 146 -60.92 -29.22 -19.79
C ASP A 146 -61.44 -29.52 -21.21
N ASP A 147 -61.94 -30.74 -21.45
CA ASP A 147 -62.44 -31.14 -22.77
C ASP A 147 -63.82 -30.53 -23.07
N SER A 148 -64.56 -30.13 -22.04
CA SER A 148 -65.83 -29.42 -22.14
C SER A 148 -65.60 -27.93 -22.30
N ALA A 149 -65.70 -27.44 -23.53
CA ALA A 149 -65.59 -26.01 -23.84
C ALA A 149 -66.54 -25.13 -23.00
N THR A 150 -67.74 -25.63 -22.67
CA THR A 150 -68.71 -24.92 -21.83
C THR A 150 -68.22 -24.76 -20.39
N TYR A 151 -67.68 -25.82 -19.80
CA TYR A 151 -67.16 -25.77 -18.43
C TYR A 151 -65.86 -24.98 -18.35
N LEU A 152 -65.01 -25.12 -19.37
CA LEU A 152 -63.79 -24.33 -19.53
C LEU A 152 -64.10 -22.82 -19.56
N HIS A 153 -65.06 -22.38 -20.39
CA HIS A 153 -65.49 -20.98 -20.41
C HIS A 153 -66.03 -20.49 -19.07
N PHE A 154 -66.77 -21.33 -18.33
CA PHE A 154 -67.28 -21.00 -17.00
C PHE A 154 -66.14 -20.80 -15.98
N ILE A 155 -65.18 -21.74 -15.91
CA ILE A 155 -64.06 -21.65 -14.97
C ILE A 155 -63.10 -20.51 -15.32
N VAL A 156 -62.84 -20.28 -16.61
CA VAL A 156 -62.03 -19.14 -17.07
C VAL A 156 -62.64 -17.83 -16.58
N ALA A 157 -63.94 -17.61 -16.83
CA ALA A 157 -64.63 -16.39 -16.38
C ALA A 157 -64.56 -16.22 -14.85
N GLN A 158 -64.71 -17.31 -14.09
CA GLN A 158 -64.63 -17.27 -12.62
C GLN A 158 -63.23 -16.96 -12.08
N LEU A 159 -62.17 -17.43 -12.74
CA LEU A 159 -60.79 -17.17 -12.34
C LEU A 159 -60.30 -15.80 -12.82
N GLU A 160 -60.76 -15.33 -13.98
CA GLU A 160 -60.53 -13.96 -14.45
C GLU A 160 -61.24 -12.93 -13.56
N GLU A 161 -62.45 -13.23 -13.08
CA GLU A 161 -63.15 -12.44 -12.05
C GLU A 161 -62.35 -12.36 -10.73
N GLU A 162 -61.47 -13.33 -10.46
CA GLU A 162 -60.56 -13.28 -9.30
C GLU A 162 -59.26 -12.49 -9.58
N GLY A 163 -59.12 -11.92 -10.78
CA GLY A 163 -57.99 -11.08 -11.19
C GLY A 163 -56.79 -11.86 -11.73
N HIS A 164 -56.97 -13.13 -12.11
CA HIS A 164 -55.93 -13.95 -12.74
C HIS A 164 -55.88 -13.75 -14.26
N ASP A 165 -54.69 -13.92 -14.85
CA ASP A 165 -54.54 -14.05 -16.32
C ASP A 165 -54.70 -15.53 -16.68
N VAL A 166 -55.77 -15.90 -17.40
CA VAL A 166 -56.13 -17.30 -17.60
C VAL A 166 -56.01 -17.70 -19.06
N VAL A 167 -55.22 -18.74 -19.32
CA VAL A 167 -55.10 -19.37 -20.63
C VAL A 167 -55.90 -20.65 -20.62
N ALA A 168 -56.71 -20.86 -21.65
CA ALA A 168 -57.56 -22.05 -21.80
C ALA A 168 -56.94 -23.04 -22.80
N ALA A 169 -57.08 -24.34 -22.55
CA ALA A 169 -56.73 -25.42 -23.47
C ALA A 169 -57.77 -26.55 -23.40
N THR A 170 -57.99 -27.26 -24.50
CA THR A 170 -58.96 -28.38 -24.56
C THR A 170 -58.29 -29.75 -24.71
N ARG A 171 -56.96 -29.78 -24.87
CA ARG A 171 -56.18 -31.00 -25.13
C ARG A 171 -54.87 -31.01 -24.37
N GLY A 172 -54.50 -32.15 -23.79
CA GLY A 172 -53.26 -32.29 -23.02
C GLY A 172 -51.97 -32.05 -23.82
N LEU A 173 -51.92 -32.42 -25.11
CA LEU A 173 -50.74 -32.17 -25.95
C LEU A 173 -50.47 -30.67 -26.18
N GLU A 174 -51.53 -29.87 -26.29
CA GLU A 174 -51.43 -28.40 -26.41
C GLU A 174 -50.83 -27.79 -25.14
N VAL A 175 -51.23 -28.31 -23.97
CA VAL A 175 -50.74 -27.89 -22.65
C VAL A 175 -49.23 -28.11 -22.53
N LEU A 176 -48.75 -29.30 -22.94
CA LEU A 176 -47.32 -29.62 -22.89
C LEU A 176 -46.47 -28.74 -23.81
N GLN A 177 -47.04 -28.23 -24.91
CA GLN A 177 -46.37 -27.23 -25.75
C GLN A 177 -46.36 -25.86 -25.06
N LYS A 178 -47.52 -25.39 -24.61
CA LYS A 178 -47.67 -24.09 -23.94
C LYS A 178 -46.77 -23.94 -22.71
N VAL A 179 -46.66 -24.96 -21.86
CA VAL A 179 -45.82 -24.93 -20.64
C VAL A 179 -44.32 -24.87 -20.94
N ARG A 180 -43.89 -25.29 -22.14
CA ARG A 180 -42.49 -25.15 -22.58
C ARG A 180 -42.18 -23.77 -23.13
N ASP A 181 -43.14 -23.16 -23.81
CA ASP A 181 -42.98 -21.87 -24.48
C ASP A 181 -43.30 -20.69 -23.55
N GLU A 182 -44.15 -20.91 -22.57
CA GLU A 182 -44.72 -19.89 -21.70
C GLU A 182 -44.63 -20.28 -20.21
N GLN A 183 -44.62 -19.28 -19.33
CA GLN A 183 -44.62 -19.52 -17.88
C GLN A 183 -46.04 -19.41 -17.31
N PHE A 184 -46.35 -20.34 -16.41
CA PHE A 184 -47.59 -20.38 -15.63
C PHE A 184 -47.28 -20.46 -14.14
N ASP A 185 -48.20 -19.95 -13.32
CA ASP A 185 -48.12 -20.00 -11.86
C ASP A 185 -48.91 -21.19 -11.30
N CYS A 186 -50.01 -21.57 -11.95
CA CYS A 186 -50.79 -22.75 -11.64
C CYS A 186 -51.40 -23.35 -12.92
N ILE A 187 -51.52 -24.67 -12.97
CA ILE A 187 -52.17 -25.41 -14.05
C ILE A 187 -53.32 -26.21 -13.44
N VAL A 188 -54.52 -26.00 -13.96
CA VAL A 188 -55.75 -26.66 -13.54
C VAL A 188 -56.12 -27.69 -14.59
N VAL A 189 -56.18 -28.96 -14.22
CA VAL A 189 -56.29 -30.10 -15.14
C VAL A 189 -57.54 -30.90 -14.87
N ASP A 190 -58.41 -31.06 -15.85
CA ASP A 190 -59.49 -32.03 -15.75
C ASP A 190 -58.96 -33.47 -15.72
N LEU A 191 -59.49 -34.28 -14.81
CA LEU A 191 -59.08 -35.66 -14.64
C LEU A 191 -59.45 -36.53 -15.84
N VAL A 192 -60.64 -36.31 -16.41
CA VAL A 192 -61.21 -37.16 -17.47
C VAL A 192 -61.20 -36.41 -18.78
N MET A 193 -60.19 -36.66 -19.61
CA MET A 193 -60.07 -36.06 -20.94
C MET A 193 -59.84 -37.13 -22.01
N PRO A 194 -60.26 -36.88 -23.26
CA PRO A 194 -59.99 -37.77 -24.38
C PRO A 194 -58.52 -37.72 -24.80
N GLU A 195 -58.03 -38.80 -25.42
CA GLU A 195 -56.66 -38.99 -25.91
C GLU A 195 -55.58 -39.13 -24.82
N MET A 196 -55.54 -38.20 -23.85
CA MET A 196 -54.60 -38.19 -22.74
C MET A 196 -55.38 -37.90 -21.45
N SER A 197 -55.26 -38.79 -20.47
CA SER A 197 -55.95 -38.60 -19.18
C SER A 197 -55.30 -37.48 -18.36
N GLY A 198 -56.05 -36.89 -17.42
CA GLY A 198 -55.53 -35.84 -16.54
C GLY A 198 -54.36 -36.30 -15.67
N THR A 199 -54.35 -37.57 -15.24
CA THR A 199 -53.23 -38.17 -14.50
C THR A 199 -51.99 -38.30 -15.36
N GLU A 200 -52.12 -38.79 -16.61
CA GLU A 200 -51.01 -38.85 -17.56
C GLU A 200 -50.45 -37.44 -17.84
N LEU A 201 -51.31 -36.43 -17.99
CA LEU A 201 -50.86 -35.05 -18.16
C LEU A 201 -50.11 -34.53 -16.93
N CYS A 202 -50.58 -34.80 -15.72
CA CYS A 202 -49.89 -34.45 -14.47
C CYS A 202 -48.49 -35.06 -14.37
N GLU A 203 -48.32 -36.34 -14.73
CA GLU A 203 -47.00 -36.98 -14.73
C GLU A 203 -46.00 -36.26 -15.65
N HIS A 204 -46.45 -35.89 -16.86
CA HIS A 204 -45.62 -35.14 -17.81
C HIS A 204 -45.30 -33.73 -17.29
N LEU A 205 -46.27 -33.05 -16.66
CA LEU A 205 -46.07 -31.73 -16.08
C LEU A 205 -45.12 -31.76 -14.88
N ASP A 206 -45.22 -32.75 -13.98
CA ASP A 206 -44.29 -32.91 -12.85
C ASP A 206 -42.86 -33.19 -13.35
N ALA A 207 -42.72 -34.00 -14.41
CA ALA A 207 -41.43 -34.23 -15.04
C ALA A 207 -40.82 -32.94 -15.61
N ILE A 208 -41.61 -32.11 -16.31
CA ILE A 208 -41.16 -30.80 -16.82
C ILE A 208 -40.75 -29.90 -15.65
N ARG A 209 -41.60 -29.82 -14.62
CA ARG A 209 -41.37 -28.99 -13.42
C ARG A 209 -40.02 -29.32 -12.75
N ARG A 210 -39.73 -30.61 -12.54
CA ARG A 210 -38.47 -31.06 -11.91
C ARG A 210 -37.25 -30.89 -12.80
N THR A 211 -37.38 -31.16 -14.10
CA THR A 211 -36.23 -31.11 -15.02
C THR A 211 -35.83 -29.68 -15.37
N GLN A 212 -36.78 -28.76 -15.39
CA GLN A 212 -36.56 -27.35 -15.73
C GLN A 212 -36.55 -26.42 -14.50
N ASP A 213 -36.61 -26.98 -13.28
CA ASP A 213 -36.64 -26.24 -12.01
C ASP A 213 -37.75 -25.16 -11.98
N GLN A 214 -38.90 -25.48 -12.57
CA GLN A 214 -40.07 -24.59 -12.54
C GLN A 214 -40.86 -24.81 -11.25
N LEU A 215 -41.67 -23.81 -10.85
CA LEU A 215 -42.37 -23.81 -9.56
C LEU A 215 -43.90 -23.77 -9.69
N PHE A 216 -44.44 -23.94 -10.89
CA PHE A 216 -45.88 -23.93 -11.11
C PHE A 216 -46.58 -25.04 -10.31
N GLN A 217 -47.80 -24.74 -9.85
CA GLN A 217 -48.62 -25.67 -9.07
C GLN A 217 -49.60 -26.40 -9.98
N ILE A 218 -50.00 -27.62 -9.64
CA ILE A 218 -50.93 -28.44 -10.43
C ILE A 218 -52.16 -28.75 -9.59
N VAL A 219 -53.36 -28.43 -10.09
CA VAL A 219 -54.64 -28.72 -9.42
C VAL A 219 -55.49 -29.59 -10.33
N ILE A 220 -55.99 -30.71 -9.81
CA ILE A 220 -56.88 -31.59 -10.57
C ILE A 220 -58.35 -31.20 -10.33
N LEU A 221 -59.15 -31.12 -11.39
CA LEU A 221 -60.61 -31.06 -11.34
C LEU A 221 -61.20 -32.43 -11.61
N THR A 222 -62.10 -32.92 -10.76
CA THR A 222 -62.75 -34.22 -10.93
C THR A 222 -64.26 -34.16 -10.75
N ALA A 223 -65.02 -34.80 -11.64
CA ALA A 223 -66.46 -34.99 -11.47
C ALA A 223 -66.81 -36.09 -10.44
N ARG A 224 -65.82 -36.88 -10.01
CA ARG A 224 -65.99 -38.04 -9.11
C ARG A 224 -65.38 -37.75 -7.75
N ASP A 225 -66.15 -37.99 -6.69
CA ASP A 225 -65.67 -37.92 -5.30
C ASP A 225 -65.08 -39.26 -4.83
N SER A 226 -64.31 -39.92 -5.71
CA SER A 226 -63.73 -41.22 -5.42
C SER A 226 -62.33 -41.03 -4.83
N LYS A 227 -62.07 -41.68 -3.68
CA LYS A 227 -60.77 -41.60 -3.00
C LYS A 227 -59.63 -42.13 -3.87
N GLU A 228 -59.90 -43.10 -4.73
CA GLU A 228 -58.91 -43.74 -5.60
C GLU A 228 -58.43 -42.76 -6.69
N ASP A 229 -59.35 -42.06 -7.34
CA ASP A 229 -59.03 -41.05 -8.36
C ASP A 229 -58.21 -39.89 -7.79
N MET A 230 -58.53 -39.46 -6.55
CA MET A 230 -57.79 -38.40 -5.85
C MET A 230 -56.36 -38.83 -5.49
N MET A 231 -56.18 -40.07 -5.00
CA MET A 231 -54.86 -40.59 -4.66
C MET A 231 -53.99 -40.72 -5.92
N GLN A 232 -54.55 -41.24 -7.02
CA GLN A 232 -53.83 -41.35 -8.29
C GLN A 232 -53.38 -39.98 -8.81
N GLY A 233 -54.22 -38.96 -8.71
CA GLY A 233 -53.87 -37.59 -9.10
C GLY A 233 -52.70 -37.00 -8.31
N LEU A 234 -52.68 -37.20 -6.98
CA LEU A 234 -51.58 -36.74 -6.12
C LEU A 234 -50.29 -37.55 -6.36
N GLU A 235 -50.39 -38.87 -6.58
CA GLU A 235 -49.26 -39.73 -6.94
C GLU A 235 -48.65 -39.35 -8.30
N ALA A 236 -49.47 -38.88 -9.24
CA ALA A 236 -49.06 -38.34 -10.53
C ALA A 236 -48.38 -36.95 -10.45
N GLY A 237 -48.26 -36.37 -9.25
CA GLY A 237 -47.53 -35.12 -9.02
C GLY A 237 -48.41 -33.87 -8.90
N ALA A 238 -49.74 -34.01 -8.84
CA ALA A 238 -50.62 -32.89 -8.52
C ALA A 238 -50.41 -32.38 -7.09
N ASP A 239 -50.55 -31.07 -6.89
CA ASP A 239 -50.39 -30.42 -5.59
C ASP A 239 -51.68 -30.38 -4.77
N ASP A 240 -52.84 -30.40 -5.44
CA ASP A 240 -54.17 -30.44 -4.81
C ASP A 240 -55.23 -30.93 -5.82
N PHE A 241 -56.45 -31.16 -5.36
CA PHE A 241 -57.60 -31.50 -6.21
C PHE A 241 -58.89 -30.82 -5.74
N VAL A 242 -59.84 -30.65 -6.65
CA VAL A 242 -61.15 -30.05 -6.40
C VAL A 242 -62.23 -30.82 -7.16
N THR A 243 -63.37 -31.07 -6.51
CA THR A 243 -64.51 -31.71 -7.18
C THR A 243 -65.28 -30.69 -8.02
N LYS A 244 -65.66 -31.03 -9.26
CA LYS A 244 -66.45 -30.15 -10.15
C LYS A 244 -67.85 -29.84 -9.61
N SER A 245 -68.35 -30.65 -8.68
CA SER A 245 -69.60 -30.45 -7.94
C SER A 245 -69.48 -29.51 -6.74
N SER A 246 -68.25 -29.12 -6.36
CA SER A 246 -68.02 -28.11 -5.33
C SER A 246 -68.40 -26.71 -5.83
N GLU A 247 -68.77 -25.83 -4.90
CA GLU A 247 -68.95 -24.41 -5.20
C GLU A 247 -67.65 -23.83 -5.76
N SER A 248 -67.75 -22.94 -6.77
CA SER A 248 -66.59 -22.31 -7.42
C SER A 248 -65.62 -21.66 -6.43
N GLU A 249 -66.12 -21.25 -5.26
CA GLU A 249 -65.33 -20.67 -4.17
C GLU A 249 -64.28 -21.62 -3.57
N ILE A 250 -64.53 -22.94 -3.58
CA ILE A 250 -63.56 -23.92 -3.09
C ILE A 250 -62.34 -23.97 -4.01
N LEU A 251 -62.56 -23.93 -5.34
CA LEU A 251 -61.47 -23.91 -6.33
C LEU A 251 -60.61 -22.65 -6.17
N LYS A 252 -61.26 -21.50 -6.10
CA LYS A 252 -60.63 -20.19 -5.89
C LYS A 252 -59.75 -20.18 -4.63
N ALA A 253 -60.28 -20.64 -3.50
CA ALA A 253 -59.54 -20.72 -2.25
C ALA A 253 -58.31 -21.66 -2.32
N ARG A 254 -58.43 -22.80 -3.01
CA ARG A 254 -57.34 -23.77 -3.20
C ARG A 254 -56.21 -23.19 -4.05
N ILE A 255 -56.56 -22.61 -5.20
CA ILE A 255 -55.61 -21.93 -6.08
C ILE A 255 -54.89 -20.80 -5.33
N ARG A 256 -55.61 -20.00 -4.55
CA ARG A 256 -55.01 -18.93 -3.74
C ARG A 256 -53.98 -19.45 -2.74
N ALA A 257 -54.30 -20.52 -2.03
CA ALA A 257 -53.38 -21.13 -1.07
C ALA A 257 -52.10 -21.64 -1.74
N LEU A 258 -52.23 -22.29 -2.90
CA LEU A 258 -51.10 -22.81 -3.68
C LEU A 258 -50.21 -21.72 -4.24
N LEU A 259 -50.80 -20.69 -4.85
CA LEU A 259 -50.07 -19.54 -5.38
C LEU A 259 -49.33 -18.78 -4.26
N ARG A 260 -49.97 -18.58 -3.10
CA ARG A 260 -49.31 -17.97 -1.93
C ARG A 260 -48.09 -18.77 -1.48
N ARG A 261 -48.18 -20.10 -1.50
CA ARG A 261 -47.05 -20.99 -1.16
C ARG A 261 -45.93 -20.89 -2.20
N LYS A 262 -46.26 -20.88 -3.50
CA LYS A 262 -45.31 -20.71 -4.61
C LYS A 262 -44.54 -19.40 -4.51
N PHE A 263 -45.25 -18.28 -4.39
CA PHE A 263 -44.61 -16.95 -4.34
C PHE A 263 -43.72 -16.79 -3.11
N LEU A 264 -44.10 -17.38 -1.97
CA LEU A 264 -43.23 -17.40 -0.78
C LEU A 264 -41.95 -18.21 -1.04
N HIS A 265 -42.04 -19.31 -1.79
CA HIS A 265 -40.88 -20.12 -2.13
C HIS A 265 -39.93 -19.40 -3.10
N GLU A 266 -40.47 -18.78 -4.16
CA GLU A 266 -39.71 -17.96 -5.11
C GLU A 266 -38.95 -16.83 -4.40
N GLU A 267 -39.63 -16.11 -3.50
CA GLU A 267 -39.02 -15.01 -2.76
C GLU A 267 -37.89 -15.50 -1.83
N ASN A 268 -38.10 -16.62 -1.13
CA ASN A 268 -37.07 -17.22 -0.27
C ASN A 268 -35.83 -17.66 -1.06
N LEU A 269 -36.01 -18.23 -2.25
CA LEU A 269 -34.89 -18.58 -3.13
C LEU A 269 -34.14 -17.33 -3.58
N ARG A 270 -34.86 -16.25 -3.94
CA ARG A 270 -34.26 -14.97 -4.32
C ARG A 270 -33.43 -14.39 -3.18
N ILE A 271 -34.01 -14.24 -1.99
CA ILE A 271 -33.34 -13.70 -0.79
C ILE A 271 -32.10 -14.54 -0.46
N THR A 272 -32.21 -15.87 -0.50
CA THR A 272 -31.08 -16.76 -0.21
C THR A 272 -29.95 -16.61 -1.23
N GLY A 273 -30.28 -16.43 -2.51
CA GLY A 273 -29.30 -16.17 -3.57
C GLY A 273 -28.57 -14.83 -3.39
N GLU A 274 -29.32 -13.77 -3.10
CA GLU A 274 -28.77 -12.44 -2.83
C GLU A 274 -27.87 -12.43 -1.60
N PHE A 275 -28.29 -13.06 -0.51
CA PHE A 275 -27.49 -13.16 0.71
C PHE A 275 -26.16 -13.88 0.45
N LYS A 276 -26.18 -15.02 -0.26
CA LYS A 276 -24.96 -15.75 -0.64
C LYS A 276 -24.02 -14.93 -1.51
N ASN A 277 -24.57 -14.16 -2.46
CA ASN A 277 -23.77 -13.27 -3.28
C ASN A 277 -23.14 -12.16 -2.45
N LYS A 278 -23.90 -11.58 -1.52
CA LYS A 278 -23.38 -10.52 -0.65
C LYS A 278 -22.31 -11.01 0.31
N GLU A 279 -22.46 -12.21 0.84
CA GLU A 279 -21.46 -12.88 1.67
C GLU A 279 -20.15 -13.08 0.90
N ARG A 280 -20.22 -13.59 -0.34
CA ARG A 280 -19.06 -13.76 -1.23
C ARG A 280 -18.36 -12.44 -1.56
N GLU A 281 -19.11 -11.35 -1.77
CA GLU A 281 -18.53 -10.02 -1.97
C GLU A 281 -17.75 -9.55 -0.74
N LEU A 282 -18.32 -9.73 0.45
CA LEU A 282 -17.69 -9.34 1.70
C LEU A 282 -16.43 -10.15 2.01
N GLU A 283 -16.44 -11.45 1.74
CA GLU A 283 -15.26 -12.32 1.89
C GLU A 283 -14.12 -11.88 0.96
N ARG A 284 -14.43 -11.61 -0.31
CA ARG A 284 -13.45 -11.10 -1.29
C ARG A 284 -12.85 -9.77 -0.84
N ALA A 285 -13.70 -8.82 -0.44
CA ALA A 285 -13.24 -7.51 0.05
C ALA A 285 -12.33 -7.63 1.29
N ARG A 286 -12.63 -8.56 2.21
CA ARG A 286 -11.77 -8.84 3.38
C ARG A 286 -10.43 -9.45 2.97
N ALA A 287 -10.44 -10.42 2.06
CA ALA A 287 -9.21 -11.05 1.57
C ALA A 287 -8.31 -10.03 0.84
N ASP A 288 -8.89 -9.17 0.00
CA ASP A 288 -8.16 -8.11 -0.71
C ASP A 288 -7.53 -7.10 0.26
N LYS A 289 -8.28 -6.71 1.31
CA LYS A 289 -7.77 -5.82 2.36
C LYS A 289 -6.60 -6.45 3.11
N GLN A 290 -6.73 -7.71 3.54
CA GLN A 290 -5.65 -8.44 4.23
C GLN A 290 -4.41 -8.59 3.35
N ALA A 291 -4.59 -8.87 2.05
CA ALA A 291 -3.49 -8.97 1.11
C ALA A 291 -2.77 -7.63 0.91
N ALA A 292 -3.50 -6.52 0.87
CA ALA A 292 -2.92 -5.18 0.78
C ALA A 292 -2.10 -4.81 2.04
N GLU A 293 -2.64 -5.09 3.23
CA GLU A 293 -1.95 -4.87 4.51
C GLU A 293 -0.66 -5.71 4.62
N ALA A 294 -0.71 -6.99 4.24
CA ALA A 294 0.46 -7.87 4.25
C ALA A 294 1.55 -7.41 3.26
N ARG A 295 1.16 -6.93 2.06
CA ARG A 295 2.11 -6.38 1.08
C ARG A 295 2.77 -5.10 1.58
N ALA A 296 2.02 -4.21 2.23
CA ALA A 296 2.57 -2.98 2.80
C ALA A 296 3.59 -3.28 3.92
N ALA A 297 3.25 -4.19 4.84
CA ALA A 297 4.17 -4.62 5.90
C ALA A 297 5.45 -5.28 5.35
N LEU A 298 5.33 -6.11 4.32
CA LEU A 298 6.49 -6.72 3.66
C LEU A 298 7.38 -5.67 2.96
N ALA A 299 6.77 -4.68 2.29
CA ALA A 299 7.51 -3.61 1.64
C ALA A 299 8.32 -2.78 2.65
N GLU A 300 7.71 -2.42 3.79
CA GLU A 300 8.39 -1.70 4.87
C GLU A 300 9.54 -2.51 5.47
N ALA A 301 9.33 -3.82 5.72
CA ALA A 301 10.37 -4.71 6.20
C ALA A 301 11.54 -4.84 5.20
N LEU A 302 11.24 -4.89 3.90
CA LEU A 302 12.24 -4.95 2.84
C LEU A 302 13.03 -3.65 2.74
N GLU A 303 12.38 -2.49 2.83
CA GLU A 303 13.04 -1.19 2.83
C GLU A 303 13.99 -1.03 4.02
N ARG A 304 13.54 -1.45 5.21
CA ARG A 304 14.38 -1.49 6.42
C ARG A 304 15.59 -2.40 6.24
N SER A 305 15.39 -3.63 5.75
CA SER A 305 16.48 -4.59 5.54
C SER A 305 17.48 -4.10 4.49
N ASN A 306 17.01 -3.48 3.39
CA ASN A 306 17.88 -2.87 2.39
C ASN A 306 18.68 -1.70 2.96
N GLY A 307 18.07 -0.88 3.83
CA GLY A 307 18.76 0.21 4.52
C GLY A 307 19.86 -0.30 5.46
N GLU A 308 19.56 -1.31 6.27
CA GLU A 308 20.52 -1.98 7.17
C GLU A 308 21.67 -2.60 6.36
N LEU A 309 21.36 -3.28 5.26
CA LEU A 309 22.36 -3.88 4.37
C LEU A 309 23.27 -2.81 3.73
N ALA A 310 22.71 -1.69 3.27
CA ALA A 310 23.48 -0.59 2.69
C ALA A 310 24.40 0.10 3.72
N ALA A 311 23.99 0.18 4.98
CA ALA A 311 24.84 0.67 6.07
C ALA A 311 26.00 -0.30 6.36
N ALA A 312 25.70 -1.58 6.54
CA ALA A 312 26.70 -2.62 6.78
C ALA A 312 27.72 -2.72 5.63
N TYR A 313 27.26 -2.57 4.38
CA TYR A 313 28.14 -2.60 3.22
C TYR A 313 29.13 -1.42 3.20
N ARG A 314 28.67 -0.21 3.58
CA ARG A 314 29.55 0.96 3.68
C ARG A 314 30.61 0.78 4.77
N GLU A 315 30.21 0.31 5.95
CA GLU A 315 31.13 0.04 7.06
C GLU A 315 32.19 -1.02 6.68
N LEU A 316 31.77 -2.06 5.96
CA LEU A 316 32.67 -3.08 5.45
C LEU A 316 33.70 -2.50 4.48
N GLN A 317 33.28 -1.66 3.53
CA GLN A 317 34.18 -1.00 2.59
C GLN A 317 35.19 -0.08 3.27
N GLU A 318 34.76 0.70 4.27
CA GLU A 318 35.66 1.57 5.05
C GLU A 318 36.70 0.75 5.82
N THR A 319 36.26 -0.30 6.51
CA THR A 319 37.14 -1.20 7.25
C THR A 319 38.15 -1.86 6.33
N GLN A 320 37.72 -2.31 5.15
CA GLN A 320 38.61 -2.90 4.14
C GLN A 320 39.66 -1.91 3.64
N SER A 321 39.27 -0.66 3.34
CA SER A 321 40.20 0.38 2.89
C SER A 321 41.24 0.71 3.97
N GLN A 322 40.81 0.80 5.24
CA GLN A 322 41.71 1.04 6.37
C GLN A 322 42.71 -0.11 6.54
N LEU A 323 42.26 -1.37 6.45
CA LEU A 323 43.12 -2.54 6.54
C LEU A 323 44.17 -2.58 5.43
N VAL A 324 43.79 -2.28 4.19
CA VAL A 324 44.72 -2.23 3.05
C VAL A 324 45.79 -1.15 3.26
N GLN A 325 45.39 0.04 3.72
CA GLN A 325 46.33 1.13 3.96
C GLN A 325 47.27 0.82 5.13
N SER A 326 46.75 0.25 6.23
CA SER A 326 47.54 -0.21 7.37
C SER A 326 48.55 -1.29 6.97
N ALA A 327 48.13 -2.30 6.21
CA ALA A 327 49.01 -3.35 5.71
C ALA A 327 50.12 -2.79 4.79
N LYS A 328 49.79 -1.80 3.96
CA LYS A 328 50.76 -1.13 3.09
C LYS A 328 51.81 -0.34 3.88
N MET A 329 51.39 0.36 4.94
CA MET A 329 52.31 1.11 5.82
C MET A 329 53.21 0.17 6.63
N ALA A 330 52.64 -0.88 7.23
CA ALA A 330 53.41 -1.87 7.98
C ALA A 330 54.44 -2.59 7.09
N SER A 331 54.04 -2.99 5.87
CA SER A 331 54.96 -3.62 4.91
C SER A 331 56.08 -2.67 4.47
N LEU A 332 55.75 -1.40 4.20
CA LEU A 332 56.73 -0.39 3.82
C LEU A 332 57.70 -0.07 4.98
N GLY A 333 57.19 0.05 6.21
CA GLY A 333 57.99 0.29 7.41
C GLY A 333 58.99 -0.83 7.70
N ALA A 334 58.55 -2.10 7.62
CA ALA A 334 59.41 -3.26 7.82
C ALA A 334 60.52 -3.38 6.74
N LEU A 335 60.15 -3.18 5.46
CA LEU A 335 61.11 -3.19 4.34
C LEU A 335 62.15 -2.07 4.47
N VAL A 336 61.69 -0.86 4.80
CA VAL A 336 62.57 0.30 4.95
C VAL A 336 63.54 0.12 6.13
N ALA A 337 63.09 -0.43 7.26
CA ALA A 337 63.96 -0.72 8.40
C ALA A 337 65.07 -1.74 8.06
N GLY A 338 64.71 -2.81 7.34
CA GLY A 338 65.67 -3.82 6.87
C GLY A 338 66.68 -3.24 5.88
N ILE A 339 66.20 -2.56 4.83
CA ILE A 339 67.04 -1.93 3.81
C ILE A 339 67.96 -0.87 4.42
N ALA A 340 67.47 -0.04 5.35
CA ALA A 340 68.28 0.96 6.03
C ALA A 340 69.42 0.31 6.82
N HIS A 341 69.17 -0.82 7.49
CA HIS A 341 70.21 -1.54 8.21
C HIS A 341 71.24 -2.16 7.26
N GLU A 342 70.79 -2.74 6.15
CA GLU A 342 71.65 -3.35 5.14
C GLU A 342 72.48 -2.35 4.33
N ILE A 343 72.01 -1.11 4.14
CA ILE A 343 72.78 -0.03 3.51
C ILE A 343 73.78 0.59 4.51
N ASN A 344 73.38 0.78 5.77
CA ASN A 344 74.27 1.37 6.78
C ASN A 344 75.53 0.54 7.02
N ASN A 345 75.43 -0.79 6.96
CA ASN A 345 76.57 -1.67 7.18
C ASN A 345 77.73 -1.42 6.18
N PRO A 346 77.55 -1.55 4.85
CA PRO A 346 78.59 -1.23 3.87
C PRO A 346 78.99 0.25 3.90
N LEU A 347 78.05 1.16 4.14
CA LEU A 347 78.34 2.59 4.21
C LEU A 347 79.31 2.92 5.36
N ALA A 348 79.10 2.31 6.54
CA ALA A 348 80.00 2.48 7.69
C ALA A 348 81.42 2.01 7.39
N PHE A 349 81.59 0.91 6.65
CA PHE A 349 82.92 0.46 6.22
C PHE A 349 83.58 1.49 5.29
N VAL A 350 82.85 1.97 4.29
CA VAL A 350 83.36 2.98 3.33
C VAL A 350 83.71 4.29 4.04
N ALA A 351 82.84 4.79 4.93
CA ALA A 351 83.07 5.99 5.72
C ALA A 351 84.32 5.90 6.60
N ASN A 352 84.49 4.77 7.30
CA ASN A 352 85.63 4.53 8.17
C ASN A 352 86.95 4.44 7.39
N HIS A 353 86.94 3.73 6.26
CA HIS A 353 88.11 3.66 5.38
C HIS A 353 88.46 5.02 4.78
N LEU A 354 87.46 5.76 4.30
CA LEU A 354 87.65 7.10 3.75
C LEU A 354 88.24 8.05 4.79
N THR A 355 87.74 8.01 6.03
CA THR A 355 88.29 8.79 7.16
C THR A 355 89.75 8.41 7.43
N THR A 356 90.07 7.12 7.41
CA THR A 356 91.42 6.62 7.66
C THR A 356 92.40 7.05 6.56
N VAL A 357 92.00 6.92 5.29
CA VAL A 357 92.81 7.35 4.13
C VAL A 357 92.98 8.86 4.11
N THR A 358 91.91 9.62 4.36
CA THR A 358 91.97 11.09 4.42
C THR A 358 92.95 11.56 5.48
N ARG A 359 92.85 11.03 6.70
CA ARG A 359 93.79 11.31 7.79
C ARG A 359 95.23 10.90 7.45
N GLY A 360 95.43 9.74 6.80
CA GLY A 360 96.75 9.29 6.37
C GLY A 360 97.38 10.23 5.34
N VAL A 361 96.58 10.70 4.37
CA VAL A 361 97.01 11.72 3.41
C VAL A 361 97.33 13.03 4.12
N GLU A 362 96.44 13.52 4.99
CA GLU A 362 96.64 14.77 5.76
C GLU A 362 97.90 14.75 6.64
N THR A 363 98.24 13.60 7.26
CA THR A 363 99.47 13.44 8.04
C THR A 363 100.71 13.42 7.16
N LEU A 364 100.65 12.77 5.99
CA LEU A 364 101.80 12.64 5.09
C LEU A 364 102.07 13.92 4.29
N VAL A 365 101.04 14.72 3.98
CA VAL A 365 101.22 15.91 3.13
C VAL A 365 102.32 16.84 3.67
N PRO A 366 102.32 17.28 4.94
CA PRO A 366 103.34 18.20 5.45
C PRO A 366 104.79 17.69 5.30
N GLU A 367 104.99 16.37 5.33
CA GLU A 367 106.32 15.75 5.20
C GLU A 367 106.83 15.74 3.76
N ILE A 368 105.93 15.60 2.78
CA ILE A 368 106.29 15.45 1.36
C ILE A 368 106.10 16.73 0.55
N GLU A 369 105.26 17.66 0.98
CA GLU A 369 104.86 18.87 0.23
C GLU A 369 106.05 19.75 -0.16
N ALA A 370 107.07 19.84 0.70
CA ALA A 370 108.31 20.57 0.43
C ALA A 370 109.22 19.92 -0.64
N HIS A 371 109.01 18.63 -0.93
CA HIS A 371 109.84 17.82 -1.84
C HIS A 371 109.11 17.42 -3.14
N LEU A 372 107.85 17.84 -3.31
CA LEU A 372 107.05 17.51 -4.49
C LEU A 372 107.36 18.44 -5.66
N SER A 373 107.41 17.87 -6.87
CA SER A 373 107.44 18.65 -8.11
C SER A 373 106.10 19.37 -8.34
N THR A 374 106.07 20.34 -9.25
CA THR A 374 104.83 21.02 -9.67
C THR A 374 103.76 20.04 -10.19
N ALA A 375 104.17 18.94 -10.82
CA ALA A 375 103.28 17.86 -11.24
C ALA A 375 102.81 16.99 -10.05
N GLY A 376 103.68 16.79 -9.06
CA GLY A 376 103.37 16.12 -7.79
C GLY A 376 102.31 16.87 -6.98
N ASN A 377 102.46 18.18 -6.81
CA ASN A 377 101.47 19.03 -6.12
C ASN A 377 100.10 19.01 -6.81
N ARG A 378 100.05 19.13 -8.14
CA ARG A 378 98.77 18.99 -8.88
C ARG A 378 98.11 17.62 -8.70
N THR A 379 98.90 16.56 -8.52
CA THR A 379 98.38 15.22 -8.29
C THR A 379 97.82 15.10 -6.87
N LEU A 380 98.51 15.68 -5.89
CA LEU A 380 98.05 15.74 -4.51
C LEU A 380 96.74 16.54 -4.34
N ASP A 381 96.63 17.70 -5.01
CA ASP A 381 95.41 18.49 -5.02
C ASP A 381 94.23 17.70 -5.60
N LYS A 382 94.46 16.94 -6.68
CA LYS A 382 93.44 16.05 -7.25
C LYS A 382 93.05 14.92 -6.29
N VAL A 383 93.99 14.38 -5.51
CA VAL A 383 93.71 13.36 -4.50
C VAL A 383 92.84 13.94 -3.38
N ARG A 384 93.20 15.11 -2.84
CA ARG A 384 92.40 15.83 -1.83
C ARG A 384 90.98 16.10 -2.35
N GLN A 385 90.86 16.68 -3.55
CA GLN A 385 89.57 16.98 -4.16
C GLN A 385 88.71 15.72 -4.35
N ARG A 386 89.31 14.57 -4.69
CA ARG A 386 88.59 13.30 -4.83
C ARG A 386 88.15 12.74 -3.48
N LEU A 387 88.98 12.84 -2.44
CA LEU A 387 88.61 12.44 -1.08
C LEU A 387 87.45 13.28 -0.55
N ASP A 388 87.48 14.59 -0.76
CA ASP A 388 86.39 15.49 -0.37
C ASP A 388 85.08 15.18 -1.12
N ALA A 389 85.17 14.94 -2.43
CA ALA A 389 84.00 14.55 -3.24
C ALA A 389 83.42 13.20 -2.78
N MET A 390 84.26 12.21 -2.45
CA MET A 390 83.83 10.93 -1.90
C MET A 390 83.17 11.11 -0.52
N ARG A 391 83.71 11.99 0.33
CA ARG A 391 83.17 12.27 1.66
C ARG A 391 81.78 12.88 1.58
N LEU A 392 81.63 13.90 0.72
CA LEU A 392 80.33 14.51 0.43
C LEU A 392 79.31 13.48 -0.07
N GLY A 393 79.74 12.52 -0.89
CA GLY A 393 78.90 11.43 -1.38
C GLY A 393 78.43 10.48 -0.27
N VAL A 394 79.36 10.05 0.59
CA VAL A 394 79.07 9.17 1.74
C VAL A 394 78.12 9.87 2.72
N ASP A 395 78.41 11.12 3.09
CA ASP A 395 77.57 11.91 4.00
C ASP A 395 76.16 12.09 3.43
N ARG A 396 76.01 12.25 2.11
CA ARG A 396 74.69 12.35 1.45
C ARG A 396 73.92 11.03 1.55
N VAL A 397 74.57 9.89 1.34
CA VAL A 397 73.91 8.58 1.47
C VAL A 397 73.53 8.31 2.92
N GLU A 398 74.39 8.67 3.88
CA GLU A 398 74.10 8.50 5.31
C GLU A 398 72.89 9.34 5.72
N ASN A 399 72.84 10.60 5.31
CA ASN A 399 71.69 11.47 5.53
C ASN A 399 70.40 10.94 4.90
N LEU A 400 70.46 10.36 3.69
CA LEU A 400 69.31 9.72 3.06
C LEU A 400 68.81 8.52 3.86
N VAL A 401 69.71 7.66 4.34
CA VAL A 401 69.36 6.48 5.13
C VAL A 401 68.80 6.86 6.50
N VAL A 402 69.35 7.89 7.15
CA VAL A 402 68.82 8.44 8.41
C VAL A 402 67.41 8.98 8.20
N LYS A 403 67.17 9.78 7.14
CA LYS A 403 65.83 10.29 6.82
C LYS A 403 64.84 9.18 6.50
N LEU A 404 65.28 8.12 5.81
CA LEU A 404 64.49 6.92 5.52
C LEU A 404 64.13 6.15 6.81
N ARG A 405 65.07 6.06 7.77
CA ARG A 405 64.86 5.40 9.07
C ARG A 405 63.90 6.18 9.98
N THR A 406 63.98 7.50 9.98
CA THR A 406 63.03 8.37 10.70
C THR A 406 61.60 8.20 10.15
N PHE A 407 61.46 7.93 8.85
CA PHE A 407 60.17 7.62 8.21
C PHE A 407 59.64 6.21 8.54
N SER A 408 60.49 5.20 8.70
CA SER A 408 60.02 3.87 9.12
C SER A 408 59.47 3.83 10.56
N ARG A 409 59.79 4.84 11.39
CA ARG A 409 59.27 4.98 12.76
C ARG A 409 57.88 5.62 12.83
N LEU A 410 57.21 5.85 11.70
CA LEU A 410 55.88 6.44 11.67
C LEU A 410 54.75 5.55 12.23
N ASP A 411 55.02 4.28 12.54
CA ASP A 411 54.07 3.35 13.18
C ASP A 411 54.15 3.34 14.73
N GLU A 412 54.96 4.22 15.35
CA GLU A 412 55.03 4.27 16.82
C GLU A 412 53.76 4.93 17.42
N ALA A 413 53.00 4.14 18.18
CA ALA A 413 51.80 4.58 18.91
C ALA A 413 52.11 5.35 20.22
N GLU A 414 53.36 5.78 20.42
CA GLU A 414 53.81 6.43 21.65
C GLU A 414 54.00 7.94 21.47
N VAL A 415 53.59 8.70 22.49
CA VAL A 415 53.85 10.14 22.58
C VAL A 415 55.34 10.37 22.84
N LYS A 416 55.99 11.18 21.98
CA LYS A 416 57.41 11.54 22.09
C LYS A 416 57.61 13.05 21.93
N THR A 417 58.61 13.58 22.64
CA THR A 417 59.09 14.95 22.43
C THR A 417 60.01 14.98 21.22
N ILE A 418 59.59 15.66 20.15
CA ILE A 418 60.33 15.79 18.90
C ILE A 418 60.64 17.25 18.59
N GLU A 419 61.61 17.48 17.71
CA GLU A 419 61.86 18.79 17.12
C GLU A 419 60.99 18.97 15.87
N ILE A 420 60.12 19.98 15.88
CA ILE A 420 59.10 20.11 14.83
C ILE A 420 59.70 20.42 13.47
N GLU A 421 60.77 21.24 13.44
CA GLU A 421 61.47 21.61 12.22
C GLU A 421 62.09 20.38 11.54
N GLU A 422 62.73 19.49 12.31
CA GLU A 422 63.28 18.23 11.77
C GLU A 422 62.18 17.35 11.15
N SER A 423 61.02 17.30 11.79
CA SER A 423 59.85 16.56 11.32
C SER A 423 59.33 17.10 9.98
N ILE A 424 59.22 18.43 9.85
CA ILE A 424 58.80 19.09 8.61
C ILE A 424 59.84 18.85 7.50
N GLU A 425 61.13 19.01 7.79
CA GLU A 425 62.21 18.79 6.80
C GLU A 425 62.31 17.33 6.36
N ALA A 426 62.01 16.37 7.24
CA ALA A 426 61.93 14.96 6.89
C ALA A 426 60.82 14.71 5.85
N VAL A 427 59.63 15.28 6.06
CA VAL A 427 58.51 15.18 5.11
C VAL A 427 58.84 15.87 3.78
N LEU A 428 59.41 17.08 3.81
CA LEU A 428 59.81 17.82 2.61
C LEU A 428 60.86 17.05 1.79
N THR A 429 61.82 16.40 2.44
CA THR A 429 62.83 15.60 1.74
C THR A 429 62.20 14.43 0.98
N LEU A 430 61.18 13.77 1.55
CA LEU A 430 60.49 12.66 0.87
C LEU A 430 59.70 13.13 -0.35
N LEU A 431 59.15 14.33 -0.27
CA LEU A 431 58.43 14.97 -1.35
C LEU A 431 59.34 15.69 -2.35
N GLN A 432 60.68 15.63 -2.21
CA GLN A 432 61.59 16.35 -3.11
C GLN A 432 61.38 15.98 -4.58
N HIS A 433 61.03 14.72 -4.86
CA HIS A 433 60.83 14.24 -6.23
C HIS A 433 59.55 14.82 -6.88
N LYS A 434 58.58 15.23 -6.05
CA LYS A 434 57.37 15.94 -6.50
C LYS A 434 57.56 17.46 -6.51
N LEU A 435 58.38 17.97 -5.59
CA LEU A 435 58.86 19.35 -5.55
C LEU A 435 59.91 19.55 -6.67
N THR A 436 59.40 19.66 -7.89
CA THR A 436 60.18 20.02 -9.08
C THR A 436 60.64 21.50 -8.99
N ASP A 437 61.59 21.91 -9.84
CA ASP A 437 62.13 23.29 -9.88
C ASP A 437 61.05 24.39 -10.03
N ARG A 438 59.82 24.00 -10.38
CA ARG A 438 58.63 24.87 -10.49
C ARG A 438 58.04 25.32 -9.15
N ILE A 439 58.30 24.62 -8.03
CA ILE A 439 57.70 24.95 -6.72
C ILE A 439 58.77 25.46 -5.77
N ALA A 440 58.69 26.74 -5.40
CA ALA A 440 59.52 27.31 -4.34
C ALA A 440 58.95 26.97 -2.96
N VAL A 441 59.77 26.48 -2.03
CA VAL A 441 59.36 26.21 -0.65
C VAL A 441 59.94 27.28 0.28
N VAL A 442 59.07 28.13 0.83
CA VAL A 442 59.43 29.20 1.77
C VAL A 442 59.20 28.68 3.20
N ARG A 443 60.23 28.77 4.04
CA ARG A 443 60.21 28.28 5.43
C ARG A 443 60.26 29.46 6.38
N ARG A 444 59.33 29.51 7.33
CA ARG A 444 59.27 30.54 8.38
C ARG A 444 59.00 29.86 9.71
N TYR A 445 60.06 29.36 10.33
CA TYR A 445 59.95 28.66 11.60
C TYR A 445 59.94 29.65 12.77
N GLY A 446 58.94 29.51 13.64
CA GLY A 446 58.77 30.32 14.85
C GLY A 446 59.44 29.72 16.07
N ASP A 447 59.14 30.26 17.26
CA ASP A 447 59.89 29.99 18.49
C ASP A 447 59.66 28.60 19.13
N VAL A 448 58.70 27.81 18.64
CA VAL A 448 58.37 26.49 19.21
C VAL A 448 59.27 25.41 18.61
N LYS A 449 60.35 25.08 19.32
CA LYS A 449 61.30 24.06 18.86
C LYS A 449 60.86 22.63 19.14
N ARG A 450 60.32 22.37 20.33
CA ARG A 450 60.01 21.01 20.80
C ARG A 450 58.53 20.85 21.11
N VAL A 451 57.96 19.73 20.66
CA VAL A 451 56.55 19.36 20.86
C VAL A 451 56.45 17.90 21.29
N SER A 452 55.59 17.64 22.28
CA SER A 452 55.19 16.29 22.67
C SER A 452 54.00 15.87 21.81
N CYS A 453 54.19 14.93 20.87
CA CYS A 453 53.14 14.48 19.96
C CYS A 453 53.27 12.99 19.61
N TYR A 454 52.33 12.44 18.82
CA TYR A 454 52.53 11.18 18.09
C TYR A 454 53.24 11.49 16.76
N PRO A 455 54.57 11.25 16.63
CA PRO A 455 55.34 11.76 15.49
C PRO A 455 54.90 11.16 14.16
N GLY A 456 54.56 9.87 14.19
CA GLY A 456 54.04 9.13 13.04
C GLY A 456 52.80 9.76 12.41
N PRO A 457 51.70 9.79 13.17
CA PRO A 457 50.48 10.44 12.74
C PRO A 457 50.69 11.92 12.37
N LEU A 458 51.47 12.71 13.13
CA LEU A 458 51.70 14.13 12.81
C LEU A 458 52.39 14.31 11.44
N ASN A 459 53.45 13.55 11.18
CA ASN A 459 54.15 13.59 9.89
C ASN A 459 53.23 13.17 8.74
N GLN A 460 52.29 12.24 8.97
CA GLN A 460 51.27 11.87 7.99
C GLN A 460 50.33 13.04 7.65
N VAL A 461 49.92 13.84 8.65
CA VAL A 461 49.13 15.06 8.42
C VAL A 461 49.90 16.04 7.54
N ILE A 462 51.16 16.34 7.90
CA ILE A 462 52.01 17.28 7.16
C ILE A 462 52.21 16.78 5.72
N MET A 463 52.49 15.49 5.53
CA MET A 463 52.66 14.89 4.21
C MET A 463 51.40 15.01 3.33
N ASN A 464 50.22 14.74 3.89
CA ASN A 464 48.96 14.84 3.16
C ASN A 464 48.69 16.28 2.72
N VAL A 465 48.92 17.25 3.61
CA VAL A 465 48.69 18.68 3.33
C VAL A 465 49.69 19.19 2.27
N VAL A 466 50.99 18.89 2.43
CA VAL A 466 52.00 19.32 1.44
C VAL A 466 51.79 18.63 0.10
N SER A 467 51.41 17.34 0.05
CA SER A 467 51.11 16.67 -1.22
C SER A 467 49.90 17.29 -1.92
N ASN A 468 48.86 17.70 -1.18
CA ASN A 468 47.71 18.39 -1.76
C ASN A 468 48.10 19.76 -2.32
N ALA A 469 48.95 20.51 -1.61
CA ALA A 469 49.50 21.77 -2.08
C ALA A 469 50.30 21.61 -3.39
N ILE A 470 51.16 20.58 -3.48
CA ILE A 470 51.93 20.28 -4.70
C ILE A 470 51.00 19.95 -5.88
N ASP A 471 49.98 19.14 -5.63
CA ASP A 471 49.04 18.72 -6.67
C ASP A 471 48.12 19.88 -7.13
N ALA A 472 47.90 20.89 -6.29
CA ALA A 472 47.07 22.05 -6.59
C ALA A 472 47.78 23.11 -7.45
N ILE A 473 49.12 23.13 -7.45
CA ILE A 473 49.94 24.02 -8.27
C ILE A 473 50.17 23.34 -9.63
N ALA A 474 49.69 23.93 -10.73
CA ALA A 474 49.86 23.40 -12.08
C ALA A 474 51.24 23.73 -12.68
N ASP A 475 51.61 25.02 -12.66
CA ASP A 475 52.85 25.54 -13.25
C ASP A 475 53.86 25.92 -12.16
N GLU A 476 54.31 27.18 -12.13
CA GLU A 476 55.16 27.75 -11.10
C GLU A 476 54.32 28.22 -9.89
N GLY A 477 54.83 27.98 -8.68
CA GLY A 477 54.12 28.36 -7.47
C GLY A 477 55.00 28.33 -6.24
N THR A 478 54.42 28.74 -5.12
CA THR A 478 55.11 28.76 -3.82
C THR A 478 54.31 28.01 -2.78
N ILE A 479 54.98 27.18 -2.00
CA ILE A 479 54.46 26.60 -0.76
C ILE A 479 55.17 27.28 0.40
N THR A 480 54.41 27.96 1.26
CA THR A 480 54.91 28.61 2.47
C THR A 480 54.54 27.77 3.67
N ILE A 481 55.54 27.38 4.47
CA ILE A 481 55.36 26.64 5.72
C ILE A 481 55.78 27.54 6.87
N GLU A 482 54.82 27.88 7.72
CA GLU A 482 55.02 28.69 8.90
C GLU A 482 54.73 27.89 10.16
N THR A 483 55.60 27.97 11.16
CA THR A 483 55.32 27.42 12.49
C THR A 483 55.23 28.55 13.51
N GLY A 484 54.34 28.41 14.48
CA GLY A 484 54.15 29.43 15.49
C GLY A 484 53.48 28.89 16.74
N ARG A 485 53.42 29.74 17.76
CA ARG A 485 52.67 29.48 18.99
C ARG A 485 51.40 30.29 19.00
N VAL A 486 50.28 29.62 19.23
CA VAL A 486 48.99 30.26 19.54
C VAL A 486 48.54 29.70 20.89
N ASP A 487 48.63 30.52 21.95
CA ASP A 487 48.38 30.13 23.33
C ASP A 487 49.23 28.91 23.80
N ALA A 488 48.60 27.77 24.06
CA ALA A 488 49.24 26.51 24.45
C ALA A 488 49.38 25.51 23.28
N MET A 489 49.10 25.96 22.05
CA MET A 489 49.08 25.14 20.85
C MET A 489 50.24 25.52 19.92
N LEU A 490 50.86 24.51 19.31
CA LEU A 490 51.67 24.66 18.11
C LEU A 490 50.73 24.84 16.93
N ALA A 491 50.95 25.90 16.14
CA ALA A 491 50.30 26.11 14.86
C ALA A 491 51.31 25.86 13.73
N ILE A 492 50.93 25.03 12.75
CA ILE A 492 51.67 24.79 11.51
C ILE A 492 50.75 25.24 10.37
N ALA A 493 51.08 26.36 9.73
CA ALA A 493 50.35 26.86 8.57
C ALA A 493 51.10 26.48 7.29
N ILE A 494 50.40 25.81 6.36
CA ILE A 494 50.93 25.42 5.06
C ILE A 494 50.04 26.09 4.01
N ALA A 495 50.60 27.08 3.31
CA ALA A 495 49.92 27.86 2.29
C ALA A 495 50.49 27.59 0.90
N ASP A 496 49.63 27.34 -0.08
CA ASP A 496 49.98 27.20 -1.49
C ASP A 496 49.41 28.33 -2.35
N THR A 497 50.01 28.55 -3.53
CA THR A 497 49.52 29.49 -4.55
C THR A 497 48.82 28.77 -5.71
N GLY A 498 48.20 27.62 -5.44
CA GLY A 498 47.58 26.76 -6.43
C GLY A 498 46.18 27.20 -6.85
N SER A 499 45.43 26.26 -7.42
CA SER A 499 44.07 26.49 -7.94
C SER A 499 43.02 26.88 -6.89
N GLY A 500 43.28 26.65 -5.60
CA GLY A 500 42.32 26.93 -4.53
C GLY A 500 41.08 26.01 -4.55
N ILE A 501 40.23 26.15 -3.55
CA ILE A 501 39.04 25.33 -3.32
C ILE A 501 37.79 26.21 -3.50
N PRO A 502 36.89 25.88 -4.44
CA PRO A 502 35.61 26.58 -4.59
C PRO A 502 34.76 26.53 -3.31
N HIS A 503 34.06 27.63 -3.01
CA HIS A 503 33.24 27.76 -1.80
C HIS A 503 32.17 26.66 -1.68
N ALA A 504 31.65 26.16 -2.81
CA ALA A 504 30.62 25.12 -2.84
C ALA A 504 31.08 23.76 -2.31
N ILE A 505 32.39 23.50 -2.28
CA ILE A 505 32.94 22.19 -1.87
C ILE A 505 33.84 22.27 -0.63
N ARG A 506 34.03 23.47 -0.06
CA ARG A 506 34.93 23.70 1.08
C ARG A 506 34.59 22.86 2.31
N ASP A 507 33.32 22.71 2.64
CA ASP A 507 32.89 21.91 3.80
C ASP A 507 33.01 20.40 3.56
N ARG A 508 33.02 20.00 2.27
CA ARG A 508 33.07 18.59 1.85
C ARG A 508 34.49 18.04 1.76
N VAL A 509 35.53 18.88 1.83
CA VAL A 509 36.92 18.42 1.71
C VAL A 509 37.39 17.52 2.86
N PHE A 510 36.65 17.51 3.96
CA PHE A 510 36.88 16.60 5.09
C PHE A 510 36.00 15.34 5.02
N GLU A 511 35.04 15.26 4.08
CA GLU A 511 34.24 14.05 3.86
C GLU A 511 35.15 12.94 3.33
N PRO A 512 35.09 11.73 3.92
CA PRO A 512 35.79 10.57 3.37
C PRO A 512 35.41 10.34 1.90
N PHE A 513 36.41 10.01 1.07
CA PHE A 513 36.27 9.72 -0.36
C PHE A 513 35.90 10.91 -1.26
N PHE A 514 35.75 12.11 -0.69
CA PHE A 514 35.57 13.31 -1.50
C PHE A 514 36.89 13.68 -2.19
N THR A 515 36.89 13.71 -3.53
CA THR A 515 38.04 14.17 -4.31
C THR A 515 37.59 14.86 -5.59
N THR A 516 38.29 15.93 -5.96
CA THR A 516 38.13 16.63 -7.24
C THR A 516 39.04 16.07 -8.33
N LYS A 517 39.85 15.05 -8.02
CA LYS A 517 40.81 14.43 -8.93
C LYS A 517 40.14 13.36 -9.82
N PRO A 518 40.70 13.06 -11.01
CA PRO A 518 40.21 11.98 -11.87
C PRO A 518 40.20 10.62 -11.17
N VAL A 519 39.35 9.70 -11.65
CA VAL A 519 39.23 8.33 -11.11
C VAL A 519 40.59 7.64 -11.11
N GLY A 520 41.08 7.25 -9.93
CA GLY A 520 42.37 6.58 -9.73
C GLY A 520 43.56 7.50 -9.40
N ALA A 521 43.41 8.83 -9.49
CA ALA A 521 44.47 9.80 -9.20
C ALA A 521 44.43 10.38 -7.77
N GLY A 522 43.37 10.10 -7.01
CA GLY A 522 43.23 10.51 -5.62
C GLY A 522 42.27 9.61 -4.85
N THR A 523 42.60 9.28 -3.61
CA THR A 523 41.77 8.41 -2.75
C THR A 523 40.66 9.18 -2.02
N GLY A 524 40.73 10.51 -1.97
CA GLY A 524 39.80 11.34 -1.19
C GLY A 524 39.85 11.12 0.32
N LEU A 525 40.89 10.42 0.82
CA LEU A 525 41.03 10.08 2.24
C LEU A 525 42.07 10.94 2.98
N GLY A 526 42.91 11.69 2.25
CA GLY A 526 44.04 12.40 2.86
C GLY A 526 43.63 13.41 3.93
N LEU A 527 42.70 14.31 3.62
CA LEU A 527 42.24 15.35 4.55
C LEU A 527 41.32 14.82 5.65
N SER A 528 40.50 13.80 5.39
CA SER A 528 39.66 13.17 6.41
C SER A 528 40.51 12.40 7.44
N ILE A 529 41.55 11.69 7.00
CA ILE A 529 42.54 11.06 7.89
C ILE A 529 43.30 12.14 8.67
N SER A 530 43.73 13.22 8.00
CA SER A 530 44.41 14.33 8.67
C SER A 530 43.55 14.93 9.78
N TYR A 531 42.26 15.16 9.52
CA TYR A 531 41.32 15.66 10.51
C TYR A 531 41.21 14.71 11.71
N GLY A 532 41.05 13.40 11.49
CA GLY A 532 40.99 12.40 12.55
C GLY A 532 42.27 12.31 13.40
N ILE A 533 43.44 12.44 12.77
CA ILE A 533 44.72 12.46 13.47
C ILE A 533 44.87 13.72 14.33
N VAL A 534 44.50 14.89 13.80
CA VAL A 534 44.57 16.16 14.54
C VAL A 534 43.60 16.16 15.72
N GLN A 535 42.40 15.62 15.55
CA GLN A 535 41.44 15.41 16.65
C GLN A 535 41.99 14.46 17.73
N ARG A 536 42.69 13.39 17.34
CA ARG A 536 43.39 12.50 18.29
C ARG A 536 44.48 13.24 19.08
N HIS A 537 45.05 14.31 18.51
CA HIS A 537 45.96 15.20 19.21
C HIS A 537 45.29 16.20 20.14
N GLY A 538 43.95 16.27 20.19
CA GLY A 538 43.22 17.35 20.87
C GLY A 538 43.35 18.67 20.12
N GLY A 539 43.65 18.62 18.83
CA GLY A 539 43.94 19.74 17.96
C GLY A 539 42.77 20.18 17.08
N GLN A 540 43.03 21.14 16.20
CA GLN A 540 42.10 21.64 15.20
C GLN A 540 42.79 21.78 13.83
N LEU A 541 42.06 21.48 12.77
CA LEU A 541 42.53 21.60 11.38
C LEU A 541 41.60 22.58 10.65
N GLU A 542 42.15 23.72 10.25
CA GLU A 542 41.41 24.80 9.57
C GLU A 542 41.89 24.93 8.13
N ILE A 543 40.98 25.27 7.22
CA ILE A 543 41.28 25.48 5.80
C ILE A 543 40.72 26.84 5.38
N GLU A 544 41.57 27.71 4.88
CA GLU A 544 41.24 28.99 4.26
C GLU A 544 41.63 28.92 2.79
N SER A 545 40.69 29.15 1.88
CA SER A 545 40.97 29.03 0.45
C SER A 545 40.09 29.98 -0.37
N GLU A 546 40.66 30.50 -1.44
CA GLU A 546 39.97 31.29 -2.46
C GLU A 546 40.31 30.72 -3.84
N GLU A 547 39.29 30.47 -4.66
CA GLU A 547 39.43 29.90 -5.98
C GLU A 547 40.35 30.76 -6.86
N GLY A 548 41.38 30.15 -7.43
CA GLY A 548 42.41 30.81 -8.23
C GLY A 548 43.50 31.56 -7.45
N ARG A 549 43.45 31.58 -6.11
CA ARG A 549 44.50 32.21 -5.26
C ARG A 549 45.30 31.23 -4.41
N GLY A 550 44.75 30.05 -4.15
CA GLY A 550 45.43 28.98 -3.42
C GLY A 550 44.73 28.57 -2.12
N THR A 551 45.38 27.72 -1.34
CA THR A 551 44.84 27.18 -0.08
C THR A 551 45.84 27.32 1.05
N GLN A 552 45.38 27.75 2.21
CA GLN A 552 46.10 27.67 3.47
C GLN A 552 45.41 26.66 4.38
N VAL A 553 46.19 25.68 4.84
CA VAL A 553 45.76 24.70 5.84
C VAL A 553 46.54 24.96 7.13
N THR A 554 45.83 25.17 8.23
CA THR A 554 46.42 25.42 9.54
C THR A 554 46.15 24.25 10.48
N ILE A 555 47.22 23.57 10.88
CA ILE A 555 47.20 22.46 11.83
C ILE A 555 47.53 23.02 13.22
N ARG A 556 46.63 22.89 14.19
CA ARG A 556 46.87 23.26 15.58
C ARG A 556 46.88 22.03 16.47
N ILE A 557 47.94 21.82 17.24
CA ILE A 557 48.02 20.74 18.25
C ILE A 557 48.58 21.26 19.57
N PRO A 558 48.25 20.68 20.73
CA PRO A 558 48.84 21.06 22.01
C PRO A 558 50.36 20.88 22.01
N ILE A 559 51.10 21.84 22.59
CA ILE A 559 52.57 21.73 22.68
C ILE A 559 52.98 20.59 23.61
N GLU A 560 52.22 20.40 24.68
CA GLU A 560 52.34 19.28 25.61
C GLU A 560 51.10 18.40 25.50
N GLN A 561 51.28 17.20 24.95
CA GLN A 561 50.24 16.20 24.89
C GLN A 561 50.23 15.37 26.18
N GLU A 562 49.13 15.39 26.92
CA GLU A 562 48.94 14.50 28.06
C GLU A 562 48.99 13.04 27.60
N ARG A 563 49.83 12.22 28.24
CA ARG A 563 49.80 10.77 28.05
C ARG A 563 48.43 10.26 28.49
N ARG A 564 47.51 10.04 27.54
CA ARG A 564 46.30 9.27 27.82
C ARG A 564 46.73 7.83 28.10
N PRO A 565 46.41 7.26 29.28
CA PRO A 565 46.61 5.84 29.50
C PRO A 565 45.79 5.07 28.46
N ALA A 566 46.41 4.03 27.90
CA ALA A 566 45.90 3.20 26.82
C ALA A 566 44.56 2.54 27.13
#